data_AF-A0A6M7TIX4-F1
#
_entry.id   AF-A0A6M7TIX4-F1
#
_cell.length_a   1.000
_cell.length_b   1.000
_cell.length_c   1.000
_cell.angle_alpha   90.00
_cell.angle_beta   90.00
_cell.angle_gamma   90.00
#
_symmetry.space_group_name_H-M   'P 1'
#
loop_
_entity.id
_entity.type
_entity.pdbx_description
1 polymer ?
#
loop_
_entity_poly.entity_id
_entity_poly.type
_entity_poly.pdbx_seq_one_letter_code
_entity_poly.pdbx_strand_id
1 'polypeptide(L)'
;MADTAGNDPGDGGAADHDHGNGAGDPADQDELTFKSPLDVAELARGVAAAARFFADGAVGEPDIFEREEAAIMADFVRGNTEAPVEAMFIHLGLQKRYPRTVPNRDDLFVLTLFHAACKVAFRLEADRDAEEAARTAQPAPAGGWPGEQAMRPQPEAFSPSGFSPR
;
A
#
# COMPACT_ATOMS: atom_id res chain seq x y z
N MET A 1 47.77 -40.22 12.02
CA MET A 1 46.82 -41.13 12.69
C MET A 1 46.86 -40.82 14.17
N ALA A 2 45.83 -40.16 14.69
CA ALA A 2 45.59 -40.04 16.12
C ALA A 2 44.07 -39.94 16.30
N ASP A 3 43.51 -40.95 16.95
CA ASP A 3 42.10 -41.18 17.22
C ASP A 3 41.79 -40.85 18.68
N THR A 4 40.60 -40.29 18.90
CA THR A 4 39.74 -40.34 20.10
C THR A 4 40.18 -39.79 21.47
N ALA A 5 39.46 -38.74 21.89
CA ALA A 5 38.85 -38.57 23.22
C ALA A 5 37.49 -37.88 22.96
N GLY A 6 36.31 -38.31 23.40
CA GLY A 6 35.97 -39.09 24.58
C GLY A 6 35.52 -38.15 25.70
N ASN A 7 34.27 -37.65 25.66
CA ASN A 7 33.52 -37.32 26.88
C ASN A 7 31.99 -37.32 26.64
N ASP A 8 31.32 -38.10 27.48
CA ASP A 8 29.88 -38.42 27.56
C ASP A 8 29.05 -37.24 28.16
N PRO A 9 27.71 -37.26 28.05
CA PRO A 9 26.79 -36.15 28.34
C PRO A 9 26.28 -36.17 29.78
N GLY A 10 25.62 -35.08 30.19
CA GLY A 10 24.88 -35.07 31.43
C GLY A 10 23.96 -33.87 31.58
N ASP A 11 22.70 -34.21 31.88
CA ASP A 11 21.75 -33.45 32.70
C ASP A 11 20.99 -32.30 32.02
N GLY A 12 19.67 -32.14 32.13
CA GLY A 12 18.63 -32.81 32.92
C GLY A 12 17.30 -32.11 32.61
N GLY A 13 16.18 -32.83 32.65
CA GLY A 13 15.09 -32.42 33.54
C GLY A 13 13.88 -31.80 32.84
N ALA A 14 12.73 -32.43 33.07
CA ALA A 14 11.41 -32.14 32.50
C ALA A 14 10.75 -30.85 33.04
N ALA A 15 9.79 -30.30 32.29
CA ALA A 15 8.54 -29.77 32.84
C ALA A 15 7.53 -29.43 31.72
N ASP A 16 6.33 -30.00 31.85
CA ASP A 16 5.08 -29.55 31.22
C ASP A 16 4.90 -28.03 31.30
N HIS A 17 4.48 -27.41 30.20
CA HIS A 17 3.75 -26.14 30.23
C HIS A 17 2.46 -26.28 29.43
N ASP A 18 1.43 -26.68 30.18
CA ASP A 18 0.03 -26.38 29.93
C ASP A 18 -0.16 -24.87 29.71
N HIS A 19 -0.62 -24.49 28.54
CA HIS A 19 -1.15 -23.17 28.25
C HIS A 19 -2.57 -23.30 27.70
N GLY A 20 -3.50 -23.65 28.59
CA GLY A 20 -4.84 -23.09 28.50
C GLY A 20 -4.75 -21.56 28.50
N ASN A 21 -5.18 -20.93 27.41
CA ASN A 21 -5.57 -19.53 27.46
C ASN A 21 -6.89 -19.31 26.72
N GLY A 22 -7.88 -18.98 27.56
CA GLY A 22 -9.06 -18.16 27.31
C GLY A 22 -9.62 -18.07 25.90
N ALA A 23 -10.85 -18.56 25.76
CA ALA A 23 -11.82 -18.02 24.82
C ALA A 23 -11.84 -16.48 24.95
N GLY A 24 -11.25 -15.79 23.98
CA GLY A 24 -11.48 -14.37 23.75
C GLY A 24 -12.82 -14.20 23.05
N ASP A 25 -13.65 -13.32 23.58
CA ASP A 25 -14.94 -12.89 23.02
C ASP A 25 -14.81 -12.56 21.51
N PRO A 26 -15.84 -12.87 20.68
CA PRO A 26 -15.85 -12.51 19.26
C PRO A 26 -16.34 -11.07 18.99
N ALA A 27 -16.34 -10.19 19.99
CA ALA A 27 -16.67 -8.78 19.82
C ALA A 27 -15.37 -7.97 19.74
N ASP A 28 -15.32 -6.99 18.85
CA ASP A 28 -14.17 -6.11 18.58
C ASP A 28 -13.13 -6.68 17.59
N GLN A 29 -13.62 -7.30 16.51
CA GLN A 29 -12.98 -7.09 15.19
C GLN A 29 -13.31 -5.68 14.70
N ASP A 30 -12.91 -4.67 15.47
CA ASP A 30 -12.78 -3.32 14.94
C ASP A 30 -11.78 -3.43 13.80
N GLU A 31 -12.31 -3.14 12.63
CA GLU A 31 -11.70 -3.02 11.32
C GLU A 31 -10.32 -2.35 11.42
N LEU A 32 -9.27 -3.15 11.66
CA LEU A 32 -7.88 -2.74 11.51
C LEU A 32 -7.59 -2.56 10.01
N THR A 33 -8.23 -1.57 9.40
CA THR A 33 -7.85 -1.03 8.09
C THR A 33 -6.58 -0.20 8.25
N PHE A 34 -5.49 -0.81 8.73
CA PHE A 34 -4.14 -0.36 8.42
C PHE A 34 -3.86 -0.66 6.94
N LYS A 35 -4.62 -0.03 6.04
CA LYS A 35 -4.22 0.08 4.65
C LYS A 35 -3.03 1.03 4.63
N SER A 36 -1.83 0.47 4.77
CA SER A 36 -0.63 1.24 4.45
C SER A 36 -0.81 1.84 3.05
N PRO A 37 -0.49 3.13 2.84
CA PRO A 37 -0.58 3.74 1.53
C PRO A 37 0.24 2.90 0.54
N LEU A 38 -0.26 2.77 -0.69
CA LEU A 38 0.44 2.01 -1.72
C LEU A 38 1.74 2.73 -2.05
N ASP A 39 2.88 2.15 -1.68
CA ASP A 39 4.18 2.63 -2.13
C ASP A 39 4.48 2.05 -3.52
N VAL A 40 4.21 2.84 -4.55
CA VAL A 40 4.43 2.44 -5.95
C VAL A 40 5.89 2.12 -6.23
N ALA A 41 6.83 2.85 -5.62
CA ALA A 41 8.26 2.65 -5.84
C ALA A 41 8.70 1.31 -5.26
N GLU A 42 8.29 0.98 -4.03
CA GLU A 42 8.59 -0.31 -3.41
C GLU A 42 7.93 -1.48 -4.14
N LEU A 43 6.69 -1.32 -4.60
CA LEU A 43 6.02 -2.33 -5.43
C LEU A 43 6.81 -2.59 -6.72
N ALA A 44 7.14 -1.54 -7.45
CA ALA A 44 7.88 -1.65 -8.71
C ALA A 44 9.28 -2.22 -8.50
N ARG A 45 9.96 -1.85 -7.40
CA ARG A 45 11.23 -2.41 -6.96
C ARG A 45 11.13 -3.92 -6.73
N GLY A 46 10.10 -4.38 -6.02
CA GLY A 46 9.84 -5.81 -5.80
C GLY A 46 9.52 -6.59 -7.08
N VAL A 47 8.81 -5.99 -8.02
CA VAL A 47 8.54 -6.61 -9.33
C VAL A 47 9.82 -6.72 -10.17
N ALA A 48 10.62 -5.66 -10.22
CA ALA A 48 11.90 -5.66 -10.92
C ALA A 48 12.87 -6.68 -10.34
N ALA A 49 12.96 -6.74 -9.01
CA ALA A 49 13.71 -7.74 -8.26
C ALA A 49 13.37 -9.17 -8.70
N ALA A 50 12.07 -9.50 -8.71
CA ALA A 50 11.60 -10.80 -9.19
C ALA A 50 11.92 -11.02 -10.67
N ALA A 51 11.77 -10.00 -11.51
CA ALA A 51 12.11 -10.10 -12.93
C ALA A 51 13.57 -10.48 -13.16
N ARG A 52 14.51 -9.89 -12.40
CA ARG A 52 15.93 -10.21 -12.54
C ARG A 52 16.27 -11.62 -12.10
N PHE A 53 15.62 -12.11 -11.05
CA PHE A 53 15.74 -13.50 -10.64
C PHE A 53 15.46 -14.45 -11.82
N PHE A 54 14.44 -14.17 -12.62
CA PHE A 54 14.12 -14.96 -13.81
C PHE A 54 15.02 -14.68 -15.02
N ALA A 55 15.57 -13.48 -15.15
CA ALA A 55 16.44 -13.12 -16.27
C ALA A 55 17.85 -13.73 -16.14
N ASP A 56 18.48 -13.59 -14.97
CA ASP A 56 19.87 -13.99 -14.75
C ASP A 56 20.01 -15.37 -14.09
N GLY A 57 18.92 -15.94 -13.55
CA GLY A 57 18.96 -17.19 -12.77
C GLY A 57 19.82 -17.09 -11.49
N ALA A 58 20.15 -15.87 -11.05
CA ALA A 58 21.00 -15.62 -9.91
C ALA A 58 20.29 -15.92 -8.58
N VAL A 59 20.94 -16.71 -7.72
CA VAL A 59 20.53 -16.96 -6.33
C VAL A 59 21.30 -15.97 -5.46
N GLY A 60 20.70 -14.83 -5.12
CA GLY A 60 21.33 -13.74 -4.38
C GLY A 60 20.38 -12.55 -4.17
N GLU A 61 20.77 -11.58 -3.34
CA GLU A 61 19.89 -10.51 -2.85
C GLU A 61 19.06 -9.85 -3.98
N PRO A 62 17.73 -9.79 -3.82
CA PRO A 62 16.80 -9.38 -4.88
C PRO A 62 16.84 -7.88 -5.20
N ASP A 63 17.60 -7.08 -4.46
CA ASP A 63 17.55 -5.62 -4.52
C ASP A 63 18.45 -5.07 -5.64
N ILE A 64 17.89 -4.98 -6.85
CA ILE A 64 18.57 -4.43 -8.04
C ILE A 64 18.70 -2.91 -7.98
N PHE A 65 17.67 -2.26 -7.45
CA PHE A 65 17.60 -0.82 -7.29
C PHE A 65 17.50 -0.50 -5.81
N GLU A 66 18.28 0.48 -5.36
CA GLU A 66 18.06 1.05 -4.04
C GLU A 66 16.66 1.69 -3.97
N ARG A 67 16.09 1.78 -2.77
CA ARG A 67 14.78 2.44 -2.56
C ARG A 67 14.72 3.85 -3.15
N GLU A 68 15.79 4.62 -3.02
CA GLU A 68 15.90 5.96 -3.59
C GLU A 68 15.87 5.94 -5.13
N GLU A 69 16.57 4.99 -5.75
CA GLU A 69 16.61 4.86 -7.21
C GLU A 69 15.25 4.47 -7.76
N ALA A 70 14.57 3.53 -7.10
CA ALA A 70 13.21 3.15 -7.43
C ALA A 70 12.25 4.35 -7.32
N ALA A 71 12.40 5.19 -6.29
CA ALA A 71 11.59 6.40 -6.13
C ALA A 71 11.82 7.41 -7.28
N ILE A 72 13.08 7.70 -7.63
CA ILE A 72 13.43 8.58 -8.75
C ILE A 72 12.82 8.09 -10.06
N MET A 73 12.92 6.78 -10.32
CA MET A 73 12.38 6.17 -11.52
C MET A 73 10.85 6.20 -11.53
N ALA A 74 10.19 5.86 -10.41
CA ALA A 74 8.73 5.89 -10.30
C ALA A 74 8.18 7.30 -10.52
N ASP A 75 8.81 8.33 -9.95
CA ASP A 75 8.43 9.73 -10.16
C ASP A 75 8.59 10.17 -11.62
N PHE A 76 9.66 9.71 -12.29
CA PHE A 76 9.82 9.93 -13.72
C PHE A 76 8.66 9.33 -14.53
N VAL A 77 8.27 8.08 -14.24
CA VAL A 77 7.16 7.40 -14.93
C VAL A 77 5.82 8.09 -14.67
N ARG A 78 5.60 8.56 -13.44
CA ARG A 78 4.39 9.31 -13.06
C ARG A 78 4.19 10.54 -13.94
N GLY A 79 5.27 11.29 -14.21
CA GLY A 79 5.24 12.46 -15.10
C GLY A 79 5.32 12.15 -16.60
N ASN A 80 5.76 10.94 -16.99
CA ASN A 80 6.13 10.60 -18.37
C ASN A 80 5.69 9.18 -18.76
N THR A 81 4.40 8.89 -18.65
CA THR A 81 3.84 7.53 -18.74
C THR A 81 4.03 6.82 -20.09
N GLU A 82 4.28 7.59 -21.15
CA GLU A 82 4.47 7.12 -22.53
C GLU A 82 5.92 7.27 -23.01
N ALA A 83 6.84 7.67 -22.12
CA ALA A 83 8.25 7.71 -22.46
C ALA A 83 8.79 6.30 -22.73
N PRO A 84 9.82 6.18 -23.59
CA PRO A 84 10.56 4.92 -23.74
C PRO A 84 11.11 4.44 -22.39
N VAL A 85 11.12 3.13 -22.17
CA VAL A 85 11.58 2.50 -20.92
C VAL A 85 13.02 2.92 -20.58
N GLU A 86 13.87 3.05 -21.60
CA GLU A 86 15.26 3.47 -21.46
C GLU A 86 15.39 4.91 -20.94
N ALA A 87 14.41 5.78 -21.20
CA ALA A 87 14.44 7.17 -20.75
C ALA A 87 14.42 7.27 -19.22
N MET A 88 13.70 6.36 -18.55
CA MET A 88 13.69 6.26 -17.08
C MET A 88 15.07 5.94 -16.52
N PHE A 89 15.77 4.98 -17.13
CA PHE A 89 17.13 4.61 -16.72
C PHE A 89 18.15 5.71 -17.01
N ILE A 90 18.02 6.40 -18.16
CA ILE A 90 18.84 7.57 -18.47
C ILE A 90 18.59 8.69 -17.46
N HIS A 91 17.32 8.93 -17.08
CA HIS A 91 16.97 9.93 -16.06
C HIS A 91 17.63 9.61 -14.72
N LEU A 92 17.57 8.36 -14.27
CA LEU A 92 18.27 7.90 -13.07
C LEU A 92 19.78 8.17 -13.15
N GLY A 93 20.41 7.79 -14.26
CA GLY A 93 21.84 8.03 -14.48
C GLY A 93 22.23 9.51 -14.44
N LEU A 94 21.36 10.40 -14.93
CA LEU A 94 21.57 11.85 -14.85
C LEU A 94 21.43 12.39 -13.42
N GLN A 95 20.46 11.89 -12.64
CA GLN A 95 20.23 12.30 -11.24
C GLN A 95 21.36 11.84 -10.31
N LYS A 96 21.73 10.55 -10.36
CA LYS A 96 22.77 9.95 -9.51
C LYS A 96 24.19 10.14 -10.06
N ARG A 97 24.35 10.70 -11.27
CA ARG A 97 25.62 10.90 -11.99
C ARG A 97 26.40 9.61 -12.26
N TYR A 98 25.68 8.54 -12.60
CA TYR A 98 26.31 7.28 -12.98
C TYR A 98 27.03 7.39 -14.34
N PRO A 99 28.08 6.59 -14.56
CA PRO A 99 28.67 6.44 -15.88
C PRO A 99 27.58 6.06 -16.89
N ARG A 100 27.69 6.56 -18.13
CA ARG A 100 26.77 6.16 -19.19
C ARG A 100 26.93 4.66 -19.48
N THR A 101 25.99 3.88 -18.99
CA THR A 101 25.86 2.45 -19.28
C THR A 101 24.72 2.25 -20.28
N VAL A 102 24.92 1.32 -21.21
CA VAL A 102 23.88 0.89 -22.16
C VAL A 102 23.21 -0.35 -21.56
N PRO A 103 21.90 -0.32 -21.27
CA PRO A 103 21.18 -1.49 -20.76
C PRO A 103 21.31 -2.68 -21.73
N ASN A 104 21.61 -3.86 -21.19
CA ASN A 104 21.56 -5.10 -21.97
C ASN A 104 20.09 -5.60 -22.11
N ARG A 105 19.87 -6.76 -22.74
CA ARG A 105 18.51 -7.29 -22.94
C ARG A 105 17.80 -7.64 -21.63
N ASP A 106 18.53 -8.14 -20.64
CA ASP A 106 17.97 -8.54 -19.34
C ASP A 106 17.64 -7.29 -18.51
N ASP A 107 18.47 -6.26 -18.59
CA ASP A 107 18.21 -4.94 -18.01
C ASP A 107 16.94 -4.33 -18.62
N LEU A 108 16.80 -4.37 -19.95
CA LEU A 108 15.60 -3.88 -20.63
C LEU A 108 14.34 -4.65 -20.22
N PHE A 109 14.45 -5.97 -20.04
CA PHE A 109 13.35 -6.80 -19.54
C PHE A 109 12.92 -6.37 -18.12
N VAL A 110 13.89 -6.20 -17.21
CA VAL A 110 13.63 -5.74 -15.84
C VAL A 110 13.02 -4.34 -15.81
N LEU A 111 13.61 -3.39 -16.56
CA LEU A 111 13.12 -2.02 -16.64
C LEU A 111 11.70 -1.96 -17.23
N THR A 112 11.38 -2.84 -18.19
CA THR A 112 10.03 -2.92 -18.78
C THR A 112 9.00 -3.35 -17.73
N LEU A 113 9.33 -4.34 -16.90
CA LEU A 113 8.42 -4.80 -15.85
C LEU A 113 8.30 -3.79 -14.71
N PHE A 114 9.38 -3.10 -14.34
CA PHE A 114 9.33 -1.96 -13.42
C PHE A 114 8.36 -0.89 -13.93
N HIS A 115 8.52 -0.49 -15.20
CA HIS A 115 7.68 0.52 -15.84
C HIS A 115 6.20 0.11 -15.89
N ALA A 116 5.93 -1.14 -16.27
CA ALA A 116 4.58 -1.68 -16.30
C ALA A 116 3.93 -1.70 -14.90
N ALA A 117 4.70 -2.10 -13.87
CA ALA A 117 4.23 -2.10 -12.48
C ALA A 117 3.85 -0.68 -12.02
N CYS A 118 4.68 0.32 -12.32
CA CYS A 118 4.37 1.73 -12.04
C CYS A 118 3.05 2.16 -12.72
N LYS A 119 2.89 1.89 -14.02
CA LYS A 119 1.68 2.26 -14.77
C LYS A 119 0.42 1.64 -14.19
N VAL A 120 0.46 0.37 -13.82
CA VAL A 120 -0.69 -0.32 -13.23
C VAL A 120 -0.99 0.22 -11.83
N ALA A 121 0.04 0.47 -11.02
CA ALA A 121 -0.11 1.01 -9.68
C ALA A 121 -0.71 2.42 -9.69
N PHE A 122 -0.26 3.31 -10.58
CA PHE A 122 -0.84 4.65 -10.71
C PHE A 122 -2.30 4.63 -11.18
N ARG A 123 -2.68 3.67 -12.03
CA ARG A 123 -4.09 3.47 -12.39
C ARG A 123 -4.91 3.04 -11.18
N LEU A 124 -4.39 2.11 -10.37
CA LEU A 124 -5.05 1.68 -9.15
C LEU A 124 -5.21 2.81 -8.13
N GLU A 125 -4.22 3.70 -8.00
CA GLU A 125 -4.34 4.92 -7.18
C GLU A 125 -5.47 5.81 -7.70
N ALA A 126 -5.48 6.11 -9.00
CA ALA A 126 -6.51 6.95 -9.61
C ALA A 126 -7.93 6.35 -9.49
N ASP A 127 -8.06 5.03 -9.64
CA ASP A 127 -9.34 4.32 -9.49
C ASP A 127 -9.82 4.40 -8.03
N ARG A 128 -8.92 4.26 -7.05
CA ARG A 128 -9.25 4.40 -5.63
C ARG A 128 -9.70 5.81 -5.28
N ASP A 129 -9.00 6.83 -5.79
CA ASP A 129 -9.36 8.22 -5.58
C ASP A 129 -10.73 8.54 -6.21
N ALA A 130 -11.01 7.99 -7.40
CA ALA A 130 -12.30 8.12 -8.06
C ALA A 130 -13.43 7.42 -7.27
N GLU A 131 -13.18 6.22 -6.73
CA GLU A 131 -14.13 5.53 -5.86
C GLU A 131 -14.42 6.31 -4.57
N GLU A 132 -13.40 6.88 -3.93
CA GLU A 132 -13.55 7.66 -2.71
C GLU A 132 -14.28 8.98 -2.96
N ALA A 133 -13.96 9.66 -4.07
CA ALA A 133 -14.72 10.83 -4.53
C ALA A 133 -16.19 10.47 -4.81
N ALA A 134 -16.46 9.31 -5.42
CA ALA A 134 -17.83 8.84 -5.66
C ALA A 134 -18.59 8.49 -4.37
N ARG A 135 -17.91 7.98 -3.34
CA ARG A 135 -18.51 7.71 -2.02
C ARG A 135 -18.84 9.01 -1.28
N THR A 136 -17.92 9.98 -1.30
CA THR A 136 -18.10 11.27 -0.62
C THR A 136 -19.08 12.20 -1.34
N ALA A 137 -19.26 12.04 -2.66
CA ALA A 137 -20.23 12.77 -3.45
C ALA A 137 -21.67 12.20 -3.36
N GLN A 138 -21.88 11.03 -2.73
CA GLN A 138 -23.24 10.56 -2.47
C GLN A 138 -23.92 11.51 -1.49
N PRO A 139 -25.05 12.14 -1.88
CA PRO A 139 -25.77 13.02 -0.97
C PRO A 139 -26.16 12.22 0.27
N ALA A 140 -26.01 12.82 1.45
CA ALA A 140 -26.54 12.25 2.69
C ALA A 140 -27.98 11.78 2.40
N PRO A 141 -28.36 10.54 2.79
CA PRO A 141 -29.70 10.04 2.54
C PRO A 141 -30.69 11.11 2.99
N ALA A 142 -31.44 11.66 2.05
CA ALA A 142 -32.31 12.80 2.28
C ALA A 142 -33.20 12.45 3.48
N GLY A 143 -32.96 13.18 4.57
CA GLY A 143 -33.46 12.85 5.89
C GLY A 143 -34.98 12.69 5.90
N GLY A 144 -35.38 11.51 6.35
CA GLY A 144 -36.63 11.31 7.07
C GLY A 144 -37.57 10.31 6.43
N TRP A 145 -38.04 9.37 7.26
CA TRP A 145 -39.14 8.51 6.89
C TRP A 145 -40.40 9.38 6.65
N PRO A 146 -41.32 8.99 5.76
CA PRO A 146 -42.46 9.83 5.37
C PRO A 146 -43.32 10.38 6.53
N GLY A 147 -43.29 9.73 7.70
CA GLY A 147 -44.00 10.16 8.92
C GLY A 147 -43.30 11.26 9.73
N GLU A 148 -42.07 11.64 9.40
CA GLU A 148 -41.29 12.57 10.22
C GLU A 148 -41.85 13.99 10.24
N GLN A 149 -42.48 14.44 9.14
CA GLN A 149 -43.20 15.71 9.12
C GLN A 149 -44.55 15.65 9.85
N ALA A 150 -45.16 14.47 9.97
CA ALA A 150 -46.42 14.29 10.69
C ALA A 150 -46.25 14.33 12.22
N MET A 151 -45.04 14.06 12.72
CA MET A 151 -44.67 14.11 14.14
C MET A 151 -44.17 15.49 14.58
N ARG A 152 -43.97 16.44 13.64
CA ARG A 152 -43.57 17.80 13.99
C ARG A 152 -44.79 18.55 14.55
N PRO A 153 -44.73 19.10 15.78
CA PRO A 153 -45.80 19.94 16.28
C PRO A 153 -46.01 21.11 15.32
N GLN A 154 -47.26 21.32 14.89
CA GLN A 154 -47.59 22.45 14.03
C GLN A 154 -47.23 23.75 14.75
N PRO A 155 -46.58 24.72 14.08
CA PRO A 155 -46.40 26.04 14.66
C PRO A 155 -47.79 26.63 14.95
N GLU A 156 -48.02 27.02 16.20
CA GLU A 156 -49.29 27.58 16.64
C GLU A 156 -49.66 28.81 15.78
N ALA A 157 -50.81 28.76 15.11
CA ALA A 157 -51.23 29.77 14.14
C ALA A 157 -51.55 31.15 14.76
N PHE A 158 -51.54 31.27 16.09
CA PHE A 158 -51.87 32.51 16.80
C PHE A 158 -51.01 32.66 18.06
N SER A 159 -49.76 33.06 17.89
CA SER A 159 -49.12 33.84 18.96
C SER A 159 -49.88 35.16 19.07
N PRO A 160 -50.53 35.49 20.21
CA PRO A 160 -51.16 36.79 20.36
C PRO A 160 -50.09 37.86 20.20
N SER A 161 -50.17 38.63 19.12
CA SER A 161 -49.32 39.79 18.89
C SER A 161 -49.41 40.69 20.11
N GLY A 162 -48.28 40.87 20.78
CA GLY A 162 -48.17 41.64 22.01
C GLY A 162 -48.81 43.02 21.85
N PHE A 163 -49.97 43.19 22.49
CA PHE A 163 -50.49 44.49 22.82
C PHE A 163 -49.92 44.85 24.19
N SER A 164 -48.86 45.66 24.21
CA SER A 164 -48.44 46.36 25.44
C SER A 164 -49.16 47.71 25.47
N PRO A 165 -50.12 47.96 26.38
CA PRO A 165 -50.59 49.31 26.64
C PRO A 165 -49.53 50.06 27.46
N ARG A 166 -49.46 51.38 27.22
CA ARG A 166 -48.46 52.32 27.77
C ARG A 166 -48.34 52.31 29.28
#